data_AF-A0A4Z1KAC6-F1
#
_entry.id   AF-A0A4Z1KAC6-F1
#
_cell.length_a   1.000
_cell.length_b   1.000
_cell.length_c   1.000
_cell.angle_alpha   90.00
_cell.angle_beta   90.00
_cell.angle_gamma   90.00
#
_symmetry.space_group_name_H-M   'P 1'
#
loop_
_entity.id
_entity.type
_entity.pdbx_description
1 polymer ?
#
loop_
_entity_poly.entity_id
_entity_poly.type
_entity_poly.pdbx_seq_one_letter_code
_entity_poly.pdbx_strand_id
1 'polypeptide(L)'
;MFGGGKGMGPCAMMDGVGLDTVAFIEEHCVKERGLPSEYTDDFLEKRYLDKGRLGAKSGKSGLYPPGQTTKIKGEEKDHHENLHAPSLNMLDIGLNFLTDALNSGGIVVGSVDGRQIRTLVSGQHLLDGLDISFKTGRIYWTCMGIPTSNDGTVQSCKLDGSDIQTVIPSGAIHTPKQLIIDHAALKLYFCDREGLRAMRCNSDGSEHETVIQTGDWNNPEDAKDQLKWFGFSKGGKGRIFRANLQMPKGQNASTRKDIELLFQGLPESIDLEIDEDTQTLYWTDRGEGNSLNAAKLGDDSLKALREDSEERNEYQILTRQLHEAIELKLYTINKHFI
;
A
#
# COMPACT_ATOMS: atom_id res chain seq x y z
N MET A 1 12.56 -45.75 -21.00
CA MET A 1 11.29 -45.28 -21.57
C MET A 1 10.47 -44.62 -20.47
N PHE A 2 10.37 -43.29 -20.49
CA PHE A 2 9.23 -42.56 -19.96
C PHE A 2 8.91 -41.52 -21.03
N GLY A 3 7.86 -41.82 -21.80
CA GLY A 3 7.50 -41.09 -23.00
C GLY A 3 6.66 -39.85 -22.70
N GLY A 4 6.88 -38.82 -23.51
CA GLY A 4 5.82 -38.06 -24.18
C GLY A 4 4.69 -37.50 -23.31
N GLY A 5 4.95 -36.37 -22.67
CA GLY A 5 3.93 -35.40 -22.24
C GLY A 5 4.44 -33.99 -22.52
N LYS A 6 3.79 -33.26 -23.43
CA LYS A 6 4.07 -31.86 -23.77
C LYS A 6 3.63 -30.95 -22.62
N GLY A 7 4.45 -30.86 -21.57
CA GLY A 7 4.26 -29.96 -20.42
C GLY A 7 5.58 -29.40 -19.92
N MET A 8 5.53 -28.28 -19.21
CA MET A 8 6.68 -27.62 -18.60
C MET A 8 7.42 -28.60 -17.68
N GLY A 9 8.74 -28.72 -17.82
CA GLY A 9 9.54 -29.62 -16.97
C GLY A 9 9.52 -29.18 -15.50
N PRO A 10 9.77 -30.08 -14.54
CA PRO A 10 9.66 -29.79 -13.11
C PRO A 10 10.50 -28.59 -12.67
N CYS A 11 11.73 -28.45 -13.16
CA CYS A 11 12.59 -27.31 -12.86
C CYS A 11 12.06 -25.97 -13.41
N ALA A 12 11.37 -26.00 -14.55
CA ALA A 12 10.80 -24.79 -15.14
C ALA A 12 9.53 -24.36 -14.37
N MET A 13 8.77 -25.32 -13.84
CA MET A 13 7.67 -25.03 -12.92
C MET A 13 8.18 -24.47 -11.59
N MET A 14 9.25 -25.03 -11.03
CA MET A 14 9.89 -24.52 -9.81
C MET A 14 10.33 -23.07 -9.97
N ASP A 15 10.99 -22.73 -11.10
CA ASP A 15 11.37 -21.37 -11.39
C ASP A 15 10.18 -20.45 -11.65
N GLY A 16 9.11 -20.94 -12.28
CA GLY A 16 7.89 -20.17 -12.52
C GLY A 16 7.15 -19.83 -11.22
N VAL A 17 7.07 -20.77 -10.28
CA VAL A 17 6.45 -20.59 -8.96
C VAL A 17 7.32 -19.75 -8.03
N GLY A 18 8.64 -19.82 -8.17
CA GLY A 18 9.61 -19.13 -7.33
C GLY A 18 10.29 -20.04 -6.33
N LEU A 19 11.63 -20.00 -6.32
CA LEU A 19 12.46 -20.96 -5.56
C LEU A 19 12.34 -20.81 -4.05
N ASP A 20 11.99 -19.62 -3.56
CA ASP A 20 11.62 -19.36 -2.15
C ASP A 20 10.38 -20.15 -1.73
N THR A 21 9.35 -20.19 -2.57
CA THR A 21 8.14 -20.98 -2.30
C THR A 21 8.42 -22.47 -2.38
N VAL A 22 9.26 -22.89 -3.32
CA VAL A 22 9.69 -24.30 -3.42
C VAL A 22 10.45 -24.71 -2.15
N ALA A 23 11.42 -23.91 -1.69
CA ALA A 23 12.18 -24.17 -0.48
C ALA A 23 11.28 -24.21 0.77
N PHE A 24 10.28 -23.33 0.87
CA PHE A 24 9.32 -23.36 1.99
C PHE A 24 8.50 -24.66 2.05
N ILE A 25 8.08 -25.17 0.88
CA ILE A 25 7.32 -26.43 0.78
C ILE A 25 8.23 -27.63 1.11
N GLU A 26 9.45 -27.62 0.59
CA GLU A 26 10.43 -28.68 0.84
C GLU A 26 10.85 -28.73 2.31
N GLU A 27 11.02 -27.58 2.99
CA GLU A 27 11.35 -27.50 4.42
C GLU A 27 10.27 -28.18 5.27
N HIS A 28 9.00 -27.95 4.91
CA HIS A 28 7.88 -28.61 5.57
C HIS A 28 7.90 -30.13 5.33
N CYS A 29 8.17 -30.57 4.09
CA CYS A 29 8.24 -32.00 3.76
C CYS A 29 9.41 -32.72 4.43
N VAL A 30 10.56 -32.07 4.55
CA VAL A 30 11.74 -32.59 5.27
C VAL A 30 11.41 -32.78 6.75
N LYS A 31 10.77 -31.81 7.39
CA LYS A 31 10.35 -31.89 8.80
C LYS A 31 9.32 -32.99 9.03
N GLU A 32 8.32 -33.12 8.15
CA GLU A 32 7.27 -34.15 8.30
C GLU A 32 7.76 -35.57 8.03
N ARG A 33 8.67 -35.74 7.05
CA ARG A 33 9.07 -37.07 6.55
C ARG A 33 10.45 -37.52 6.99
N GLY A 34 11.19 -36.69 7.73
CA GLY A 34 12.54 -36.98 8.21
C GLY A 34 13.54 -37.21 7.07
N LEU A 35 13.39 -36.49 5.96
CA LEU A 35 14.25 -36.61 4.77
C LEU A 35 15.54 -35.79 4.94
N PRO A 36 16.64 -36.14 4.24
CA PRO A 36 17.86 -35.33 4.25
C PRO A 36 17.65 -33.98 3.55
N SER A 37 17.99 -32.87 4.21
CA SER A 37 17.86 -31.50 3.68
C SER A 37 19.00 -31.06 2.75
N GLU A 38 20.13 -31.80 2.78
CA GLU A 38 21.41 -31.40 2.17
C GLU A 38 21.31 -31.07 0.67
N TYR A 39 20.44 -31.78 -0.05
CA TYR A 39 20.28 -31.67 -1.51
C TYR A 39 18.96 -31.02 -1.94
N THR A 40 18.13 -30.57 -1.00
CA THR A 40 16.84 -29.93 -1.25
C THR A 40 16.88 -28.49 -0.71
N ASP A 41 16.42 -28.28 0.52
CA ASP A 41 16.29 -26.97 1.15
C ASP A 41 17.64 -26.26 1.28
N ASP A 42 18.64 -26.97 1.85
CA ASP A 42 19.98 -26.42 2.09
C ASP A 42 20.66 -26.03 0.77
N PHE A 43 20.37 -26.77 -0.30
CA PHE A 43 20.91 -26.52 -1.62
C PHE A 43 20.26 -25.29 -2.25
N LEU A 44 18.92 -25.21 -2.23
CA LEU A 44 18.17 -24.08 -2.77
C LEU A 44 18.53 -22.79 -2.03
N GLU A 45 18.61 -22.83 -0.71
CA GLU A 45 18.92 -21.67 0.12
C GLU A 45 20.30 -21.09 -0.22
N LYS A 46 21.36 -21.91 -0.14
CA LYS A 46 22.76 -21.49 -0.35
C LYS A 46 23.07 -21.09 -1.79
N ARG A 47 22.44 -21.73 -2.77
CA ARG A 47 22.77 -21.53 -4.19
C ARG A 47 21.93 -20.46 -4.85
N TYR A 48 20.71 -20.25 -4.36
CA TYR A 48 19.71 -19.43 -5.03
C TYR A 48 19.15 -18.32 -4.12
N LEU A 49 18.50 -18.65 -3.00
CA LEU A 49 17.79 -17.67 -2.16
C LEU A 49 18.74 -16.63 -1.56
N ASP A 50 19.87 -17.04 -0.98
CA ASP A 50 20.89 -16.14 -0.40
C ASP A 50 21.45 -15.13 -1.42
N LYS A 51 21.32 -15.44 -2.71
CA LYS A 51 21.81 -14.61 -3.83
C LYS A 51 20.68 -13.80 -4.48
N GLY A 52 19.46 -13.91 -3.95
CA GLY A 52 18.23 -13.34 -4.49
C GLY A 52 17.84 -13.90 -5.85
N ARG A 53 18.27 -15.12 -6.18
CA ARG A 53 17.99 -15.82 -7.44
C ARG A 53 16.75 -16.68 -7.27
N LEU A 54 15.57 -16.09 -7.44
CA LEU A 54 14.29 -16.72 -7.10
C LEU A 54 13.54 -17.25 -8.33
N GLY A 55 14.23 -17.47 -9.45
CA GLY A 55 13.55 -17.78 -10.71
C GLY A 55 12.74 -16.59 -11.20
N ALA A 56 11.52 -16.81 -11.66
CA ALA A 56 10.64 -15.76 -12.16
C ALA A 56 10.37 -14.66 -11.12
N LYS A 57 10.37 -14.98 -9.81
CA LYS A 57 10.15 -14.03 -8.71
C LYS A 57 11.25 -12.98 -8.50
N SER A 58 12.40 -13.18 -9.11
CA SER A 58 13.46 -12.18 -9.13
C SER A 58 13.73 -11.81 -10.58
N GLY A 59 14.05 -10.55 -10.86
CA GLY A 59 14.65 -10.18 -12.15
C GLY A 59 16.02 -10.84 -12.41
N LYS A 60 16.51 -11.65 -11.45
CA LYS A 60 17.73 -12.46 -11.53
C LYS A 60 17.39 -13.86 -12.08
N SER A 61 18.41 -14.70 -12.28
CA SER A 61 18.22 -16.10 -12.70
C SER A 61 17.55 -16.96 -11.62
N GLY A 62 17.04 -18.13 -11.99
CA GLY A 62 16.73 -19.24 -11.09
C GLY A 62 17.54 -20.47 -11.49
N LEU A 63 16.90 -21.64 -11.50
CA LEU A 63 17.40 -22.86 -12.10
C LEU A 63 17.72 -22.67 -13.59
N TYR A 64 17.06 -21.72 -14.26
CA TYR A 64 17.33 -21.29 -15.63
C TYR A 64 17.86 -19.84 -15.70
N PRO A 65 18.57 -19.50 -16.80
CA PRO A 65 18.94 -18.12 -17.12
C PRO A 65 17.75 -17.15 -17.13
N PRO A 66 17.98 -15.84 -16.88
CA PRO A 66 16.91 -14.84 -16.87
C PRO A 66 16.12 -14.86 -18.19
N GLY A 67 14.78 -14.88 -18.11
CA GLY A 67 13.88 -14.84 -19.27
C GLY A 67 13.67 -16.17 -20.01
N GLN A 68 14.18 -17.31 -19.51
CA GLN A 68 13.90 -18.63 -20.10
C GLN A 68 12.70 -19.37 -19.50
N THR A 69 12.26 -19.00 -18.31
CA THR A 69 11.24 -19.74 -17.54
C THR A 69 9.81 -19.40 -17.90
N THR A 70 9.60 -18.40 -18.75
CA THR A 70 8.29 -17.91 -19.22
C THR A 70 7.91 -18.40 -20.62
N LYS A 71 8.72 -19.23 -21.28
CA LYS A 71 8.46 -19.62 -22.68
C LYS A 71 7.59 -20.88 -22.80
N ILE A 72 6.27 -20.67 -22.93
CA ILE A 72 5.37 -21.70 -23.47
C ILE A 72 5.56 -21.76 -25.00
N LYS A 73 5.80 -22.95 -25.56
CA LYS A 73 5.84 -23.12 -27.03
C LYS A 73 4.43 -23.08 -27.59
N GLY A 74 4.04 -21.93 -28.16
CA GLY A 74 2.74 -21.72 -28.79
C GLY A 74 2.34 -20.24 -28.92
N GLU A 75 2.99 -19.34 -28.19
CA GLU A 75 2.75 -17.89 -28.28
C GLU A 75 3.62 -17.26 -29.38
N GLU A 76 3.00 -16.37 -30.16
CA GLU A 76 3.71 -15.48 -31.06
C GLU A 76 4.72 -14.61 -30.29
N LYS A 77 5.72 -14.10 -31.01
CA LYS A 77 6.98 -13.53 -30.50
C LYS A 77 6.90 -12.33 -29.53
N ASP A 78 5.72 -11.90 -29.08
CA ASP A 78 5.55 -10.60 -28.40
C ASP A 78 4.97 -10.62 -26.98
N HIS A 79 4.80 -11.78 -26.33
CA HIS A 79 4.30 -11.82 -24.95
C HIS A 79 5.35 -12.36 -23.97
N HIS A 80 6.22 -11.48 -23.51
CA HIS A 80 7.01 -11.74 -22.30
C HIS A 80 6.19 -11.34 -21.07
N GLU A 81 5.20 -12.16 -20.73
CA GLU A 81 4.61 -12.19 -19.39
C GLU A 81 5.67 -12.74 -18.41
N ASN A 82 6.61 -11.88 -18.02
CA ASN A 82 7.23 -12.07 -16.71
C ASN A 82 6.13 -11.77 -15.69
N LEU A 83 5.42 -12.80 -15.24
CA LEU A 83 4.40 -12.73 -14.18
C LEU A 83 4.91 -12.06 -12.87
N HIS A 84 6.20 -11.72 -12.78
CA HIS A 84 6.87 -11.30 -11.56
C HIS A 84 7.98 -10.24 -11.74
N ALA A 85 8.04 -9.50 -12.86
CA ALA A 85 8.63 -8.15 -12.73
C ALA A 85 7.76 -7.39 -11.70
N PRO A 86 8.33 -6.67 -10.71
CA PRO A 86 7.52 -6.03 -9.68
C PRO A 86 6.49 -5.14 -10.37
N SER A 87 5.24 -5.59 -10.28
CA SER A 87 4.12 -4.98 -10.98
C SER A 87 3.67 -3.80 -10.15
N LEU A 88 3.89 -2.60 -10.66
CA LEU A 88 3.42 -1.38 -10.02
C LEU A 88 1.94 -1.25 -10.33
N ASN A 89 1.11 -1.30 -9.29
CA ASN A 89 -0.31 -0.97 -9.41
C ASN A 89 -0.41 0.53 -9.17
N MET A 90 -0.95 1.24 -10.14
CA MET A 90 -1.03 2.70 -10.13
C MET A 90 -2.48 3.10 -10.33
N LEU A 91 -2.79 4.27 -9.78
CA LEU A 91 -4.08 4.90 -9.95
C LEU A 91 -3.99 5.88 -11.12
N ASP A 92 -4.86 5.68 -12.12
CA ASP A 92 -5.08 6.65 -13.19
C ASP A 92 -6.30 7.49 -12.79
N ILE A 93 -6.09 8.78 -12.51
CA ILE A 93 -7.17 9.71 -12.13
C ILE A 93 -8.01 10.18 -13.32
N GLY A 94 -7.81 9.63 -14.52
CA GLY A 94 -8.66 9.88 -15.67
C GLY A 94 -8.46 11.25 -16.33
N LEU A 95 -7.39 11.99 -15.97
CA LEU A 95 -7.10 13.32 -16.55
C LEU A 95 -6.88 13.29 -18.07
N ASN A 96 -6.58 12.13 -18.63
CA ASN A 96 -6.48 11.94 -20.09
C ASN A 96 -7.84 12.01 -20.80
N PHE A 97 -8.96 11.88 -20.08
CA PHE A 97 -10.32 11.91 -20.62
C PHE A 97 -10.94 13.30 -20.45
N LEU A 98 -10.69 14.18 -21.42
CA LEU A 98 -11.08 15.59 -21.40
C LEU A 98 -12.59 15.86 -21.20
N THR A 99 -13.46 14.89 -21.52
CA THR A 99 -14.92 15.06 -21.45
C THR A 99 -15.56 14.52 -20.18
N ASP A 100 -14.89 13.62 -19.45
CA ASP A 100 -15.46 12.97 -18.26
C ASP A 100 -14.38 12.48 -17.27
N ALA A 101 -13.40 13.33 -16.96
CA ALA A 101 -12.27 12.96 -16.12
C ALA A 101 -12.70 12.40 -14.75
N LEU A 102 -13.80 12.92 -14.18
CA LEU A 102 -14.29 12.51 -12.85
C LEU A 102 -14.74 11.05 -12.81
N ASN A 103 -15.23 10.49 -13.92
CA ASN A 103 -15.71 9.11 -14.01
C ASN A 103 -14.77 8.20 -14.80
N SER A 104 -13.64 8.72 -15.29
CA SER A 104 -12.73 7.98 -16.16
C SER A 104 -11.51 7.44 -15.44
N GLY A 105 -11.52 7.47 -14.11
CA GLY A 105 -10.42 6.92 -13.33
C GLY A 105 -10.32 5.40 -13.47
N GLY A 106 -9.15 4.86 -13.17
CA GLY A 106 -8.89 3.44 -13.29
C GLY A 106 -7.70 2.98 -12.45
N ILE A 107 -7.57 1.66 -12.37
CA ILE A 107 -6.41 1.00 -11.78
C ILE A 107 -5.65 0.38 -12.93
N VAL A 108 -4.37 0.68 -13.00
CA VAL A 108 -3.48 0.17 -14.04
C VAL A 108 -2.31 -0.58 -13.41
N VAL A 109 -1.79 -1.56 -14.12
CA VAL A 109 -0.62 -2.34 -13.74
C VAL A 109 0.46 -2.15 -14.78
N GLY A 110 1.63 -1.69 -14.34
CA GLY A 110 2.82 -1.57 -15.16
C GLY A 110 3.98 -2.35 -14.58
N SER A 111 5.09 -2.39 -15.33
CA SER A 111 6.37 -2.89 -14.85
C SER A 111 7.34 -1.72 -14.70
N VAL A 112 8.19 -1.80 -13.68
CA VAL A 112 9.25 -0.80 -13.41
C VAL A 112 10.26 -0.64 -14.56
N ASP A 113 10.31 -1.59 -15.50
CA ASP A 113 11.16 -1.53 -16.69
C ASP A 113 10.53 -0.78 -17.87
N GLY A 114 9.38 -0.13 -17.67
CA GLY A 114 8.73 0.72 -18.68
C GLY A 114 8.00 -0.05 -19.78
N ARG A 115 7.73 -1.35 -19.58
CA ARG A 115 6.85 -2.13 -20.46
C ARG A 115 5.39 -1.65 -20.38
N GLN A 116 4.56 -2.14 -21.31
CA GLN A 116 3.16 -1.73 -21.46
C GLN A 116 2.40 -1.73 -20.14
N ILE A 117 1.71 -0.62 -19.88
CA ILE A 117 0.76 -0.45 -18.79
C ILE A 117 -0.56 -1.09 -19.22
N ARG A 118 -1.10 -1.98 -18.38
CA ARG A 118 -2.39 -2.66 -18.59
C ARG A 118 -3.42 -2.11 -17.62
N THR A 119 -4.58 -1.70 -18.11
CA THR A 119 -5.72 -1.35 -17.25
C THR A 119 -6.36 -2.61 -16.64
N LEU A 120 -6.48 -2.64 -15.31
CA LEU A 120 -7.23 -3.66 -14.57
C LEU A 120 -8.70 -3.28 -14.40
N VAL A 121 -8.94 -2.03 -14.00
CA VAL A 121 -10.26 -1.48 -13.71
C VAL A 121 -10.34 -0.11 -14.37
N SER A 122 -11.47 0.21 -14.98
CA SER A 122 -11.74 1.50 -15.62
C SER A 122 -13.09 2.07 -15.19
N GLY A 123 -13.34 3.32 -15.50
CA GLY A 123 -14.66 3.95 -15.29
C GLY A 123 -14.98 4.19 -13.82
N GLN A 124 -13.96 4.38 -12.99
CA GLN A 124 -14.11 4.59 -11.56
C GLN A 124 -14.24 6.08 -11.26
N HIS A 125 -15.11 6.39 -10.30
CA HIS A 125 -15.44 7.76 -9.93
C HIS A 125 -14.45 8.28 -8.87
N LEU A 126 -13.68 9.31 -9.23
CA LEU A 126 -12.86 10.08 -8.28
C LEU A 126 -12.02 9.21 -7.32
N LEU A 127 -11.22 8.28 -7.83
CA LEU A 127 -10.35 7.48 -6.96
C LEU A 127 -9.25 8.34 -6.32
N ASP A 128 -8.79 7.93 -5.14
CA ASP A 128 -7.72 8.63 -4.41
C ASP A 128 -6.68 7.66 -3.85
N GLY A 129 -7.05 6.78 -2.90
CA GLY A 129 -6.15 5.83 -2.28
C GLY A 129 -6.25 4.42 -2.84
N LEU A 130 -5.13 3.67 -2.84
CA LEU A 130 -5.05 2.29 -3.30
C LEU A 130 -4.09 1.46 -2.44
N ASP A 131 -4.48 0.23 -2.09
CA ASP A 131 -3.58 -0.73 -1.47
C ASP A 131 -3.96 -2.18 -1.79
N ILE A 132 -3.03 -3.13 -1.62
CA ILE A 132 -3.16 -4.50 -2.12
C ILE A 132 -2.90 -5.51 -1.01
N SER A 133 -3.85 -6.42 -0.81
CA SER A 133 -3.67 -7.56 0.08
C SER A 133 -3.44 -8.83 -0.72
N PHE A 134 -2.19 -9.29 -0.76
CA PHE A 134 -1.86 -10.61 -1.33
C PHE A 134 -2.47 -11.75 -0.52
N LYS A 135 -2.72 -11.54 0.78
CA LYS A 135 -3.34 -12.54 1.67
C LYS A 135 -4.81 -12.77 1.35
N THR A 136 -5.55 -11.73 0.94
CA THR A 136 -6.94 -11.88 0.48
C THR A 136 -7.03 -12.01 -1.04
N GLY A 137 -5.94 -11.75 -1.77
CA GLY A 137 -5.91 -11.77 -3.23
C GLY A 137 -6.71 -10.62 -3.85
N ARG A 138 -6.72 -9.45 -3.19
CA ARG A 138 -7.54 -8.31 -3.60
C ARG A 138 -6.81 -6.97 -3.60
N ILE A 139 -7.24 -6.11 -4.50
CA ILE A 139 -6.91 -4.69 -4.56
C ILE A 139 -8.08 -3.94 -3.93
N TYR A 140 -7.77 -2.94 -3.11
CA TYR A 140 -8.74 -2.05 -2.49
C TYR A 140 -8.45 -0.62 -2.94
N TRP A 141 -9.49 0.18 -3.15
CA TRP A 141 -9.34 1.60 -3.44
C TRP A 141 -10.47 2.43 -2.86
N THR A 142 -10.18 3.70 -2.61
CA THR A 142 -11.18 4.68 -2.19
C THR A 142 -11.67 5.48 -3.38
N CYS A 143 -12.96 5.79 -3.37
CA CYS A 143 -13.59 6.73 -4.30
C CYS A 143 -14.09 7.90 -3.45
N MET A 144 -13.54 9.10 -3.68
CA MET A 144 -13.80 10.29 -2.87
C MET A 144 -15.26 10.71 -2.83
N GLY A 145 -16.03 10.39 -3.87
CA GLY A 145 -17.33 11.01 -4.05
C GLY A 145 -17.19 12.52 -4.26
N ILE A 146 -18.31 13.23 -4.14
CA ILE A 146 -18.35 14.68 -4.31
C ILE A 146 -18.14 15.32 -2.93
N PRO A 147 -17.18 16.24 -2.74
CA PRO A 147 -16.89 16.84 -1.42
C PRO A 147 -18.07 17.50 -0.69
N THR A 148 -19.15 17.85 -1.40
CA THR A 148 -20.37 18.42 -0.78
C THR A 148 -21.43 17.37 -0.44
N SER A 149 -21.17 16.10 -0.74
CA SER A 149 -22.09 14.97 -0.62
C SER A 149 -21.43 13.85 0.19
N ASN A 150 -22.18 13.26 1.12
CA ASN A 150 -21.71 12.10 1.87
C ASN A 150 -21.86 10.82 1.02
N ASP A 151 -21.16 10.73 -0.11
CA ASP A 151 -21.34 9.70 -1.12
C ASP A 151 -20.09 8.91 -1.49
N GLY A 152 -18.98 9.12 -0.77
CA GLY A 152 -17.74 8.35 -0.91
C GLY A 152 -17.92 6.85 -0.68
N THR A 153 -17.02 6.06 -1.28
CA THR A 153 -17.07 4.59 -1.18
C THR A 153 -15.68 3.98 -1.05
N VAL A 154 -15.63 2.74 -0.54
CA VAL A 154 -14.45 1.86 -0.67
C VAL A 154 -14.84 0.69 -1.55
N GLN A 155 -14.01 0.42 -2.54
CA GLN A 155 -14.22 -0.64 -3.53
C GLN A 155 -13.09 -1.65 -3.44
N SER A 156 -13.33 -2.84 -3.99
CA SER A 156 -12.30 -3.88 -4.12
C SER A 156 -12.49 -4.72 -5.36
N CYS A 157 -11.44 -5.38 -5.83
CA CYS A 157 -11.48 -6.37 -6.89
C CYS A 157 -10.41 -7.44 -6.65
N LYS A 158 -10.47 -8.55 -7.37
CA LYS A 158 -9.37 -9.53 -7.42
C LYS A 158 -8.15 -8.91 -8.10
N LEU A 159 -6.97 -9.49 -7.87
CA LEU A 159 -5.71 -9.02 -8.47
C LEU A 159 -5.70 -8.98 -10.02
N ASP A 160 -6.61 -9.71 -10.67
CA ASP A 160 -6.78 -9.69 -12.12
C ASP A 160 -7.73 -8.59 -12.63
N GLY A 161 -8.33 -7.81 -11.73
CA GLY A 161 -9.33 -6.77 -12.01
C GLY A 161 -10.78 -7.25 -11.98
N SER A 162 -11.04 -8.56 -11.83
CA SER A 162 -12.38 -9.12 -11.80
C SER A 162 -13.05 -9.03 -10.43
N ASP A 163 -14.36 -9.33 -10.35
CA ASP A 163 -15.12 -9.40 -9.09
C ASP A 163 -15.04 -8.10 -8.28
N ILE A 164 -15.41 -6.99 -8.93
CA ILE A 164 -15.52 -5.68 -8.28
C ILE A 164 -16.65 -5.72 -7.25
N GLN A 165 -16.35 -5.30 -6.03
CA GLN A 165 -17.29 -5.26 -4.90
C GLN A 165 -17.16 -3.96 -4.11
N THR A 166 -18.30 -3.39 -3.76
CA THR A 166 -18.41 -2.31 -2.78
C THR A 166 -18.14 -2.85 -1.38
N VAL A 167 -17.06 -2.41 -0.76
CA VAL A 167 -16.67 -2.74 0.63
C VAL A 167 -17.38 -1.81 1.61
N ILE A 168 -17.33 -0.50 1.34
CA ILE A 168 -18.06 0.52 2.10
C ILE A 168 -18.99 1.27 1.15
N PRO A 169 -20.32 1.24 1.39
CA PRO A 169 -21.29 1.84 0.49
C PRO A 169 -21.41 3.36 0.65
N SER A 170 -21.95 3.99 -0.39
CA SER A 170 -22.28 5.41 -0.40
C SER A 170 -23.23 5.75 0.76
N GLY A 171 -23.02 6.89 1.41
CA GLY A 171 -23.75 7.29 2.61
C GLY A 171 -23.09 6.86 3.93
N ALA A 172 -22.15 5.91 3.91
CA ALA A 172 -21.43 5.49 5.12
C ALA A 172 -20.21 6.36 5.45
N ILE A 173 -19.56 6.91 4.42
CA ILE A 173 -18.33 7.71 4.49
C ILE A 173 -18.43 8.87 3.52
N HIS A 174 -17.80 10.00 3.86
CA HIS A 174 -18.00 11.24 3.11
C HIS A 174 -17.01 11.36 1.95
N THR A 175 -15.73 11.55 2.26
CA THR A 175 -14.68 11.74 1.27
C THR A 175 -13.44 10.97 1.72
N PRO A 176 -13.43 9.65 1.46
CA PRO A 176 -12.30 8.81 1.81
C PRO A 176 -11.06 9.20 0.99
N LYS A 177 -9.91 9.16 1.65
CA LYS A 177 -8.59 9.49 1.08
C LYS A 177 -7.71 8.25 0.98
N GLN A 178 -6.40 8.39 1.17
CA GLN A 178 -5.46 7.28 1.21
C GLN A 178 -5.96 6.16 2.15
N LEU A 179 -5.79 4.92 1.71
CA LEU A 179 -6.09 3.72 2.49
C LEU A 179 -4.82 2.88 2.69
N ILE A 180 -4.74 2.20 3.82
CA ILE A 180 -3.69 1.23 4.11
C ILE A 180 -4.30 -0.05 4.66
N ILE A 181 -3.59 -1.16 4.43
CA ILE A 181 -4.02 -2.49 4.91
C ILE A 181 -3.08 -2.95 6.01
N ASP A 182 -3.63 -3.23 7.19
CA ASP A 182 -2.97 -4.05 8.18
C ASP A 182 -3.08 -5.52 7.77
N HIS A 183 -2.01 -6.07 7.17
CA HIS A 183 -1.99 -7.45 6.70
C HIS A 183 -2.05 -8.50 7.82
N ALA A 184 -1.59 -8.15 9.01
CA ALA A 184 -1.61 -9.04 10.16
C ALA A 184 -3.05 -9.18 10.69
N ALA A 185 -3.72 -8.05 10.94
CA ALA A 185 -5.09 -8.00 11.45
C ALA A 185 -6.16 -8.14 10.35
N LEU A 186 -5.80 -8.05 9.08
CA LEU A 186 -6.70 -8.06 7.91
C LEU A 186 -7.74 -6.91 7.93
N LYS A 187 -7.31 -5.73 8.39
CA LYS A 187 -8.16 -4.54 8.49
C LYS A 187 -7.71 -3.46 7.52
N LEU A 188 -8.70 -2.80 6.91
CA LEU A 188 -8.51 -1.60 6.08
C LEU A 188 -8.60 -0.39 6.99
N TYR A 189 -7.69 0.56 6.83
CA TYR A 189 -7.72 1.86 7.49
C TYR A 189 -7.75 2.96 6.43
N PHE A 190 -8.55 3.99 6.64
CA PHE A 190 -8.64 5.12 5.73
C PHE A 190 -9.11 6.36 6.48
N CYS A 191 -8.73 7.53 5.95
CA CYS A 191 -9.22 8.81 6.46
C CYS A 191 -10.44 9.26 5.66
N ASP A 192 -11.43 9.81 6.35
CA ASP A 192 -12.60 10.48 5.78
C ASP A 192 -12.45 11.99 6.05
N ARG A 193 -12.04 12.72 5.00
CA ARG A 193 -11.60 14.13 5.11
C ARG A 193 -12.76 15.02 5.53
N GLU A 194 -13.81 15.09 4.72
CA GLU A 194 -15.00 15.88 5.00
C GLU A 194 -15.81 15.31 6.17
N GLY A 195 -15.73 14.00 6.40
CA GLY A 195 -16.35 13.38 7.57
C GLY A 195 -15.60 13.61 8.88
N LEU A 196 -14.41 14.23 8.86
CA LEU A 196 -13.57 14.55 10.02
C LEU A 196 -13.21 13.34 10.89
N ARG A 197 -12.90 12.21 10.24
CA ARG A 197 -12.73 10.91 10.90
C ARG A 197 -11.58 10.10 10.31
N ALA A 198 -10.92 9.29 11.13
CA ALA A 198 -10.15 8.14 10.70
C ALA A 198 -10.92 6.87 11.06
N MET A 199 -11.05 5.96 10.11
CA MET A 199 -11.96 4.82 10.20
C MET A 199 -11.23 3.52 9.88
N ARG A 200 -11.79 2.39 10.33
CA ARG A 200 -11.34 1.08 9.88
C ARG A 200 -12.50 0.12 9.69
N CYS A 201 -12.27 -0.92 8.91
CA CYS A 201 -13.17 -2.06 8.76
C CYS A 201 -12.39 -3.34 8.47
N ASN A 202 -13.07 -4.47 8.50
CA ASN A 202 -12.54 -5.72 7.98
C ASN A 202 -12.45 -5.67 6.45
N SER A 203 -11.72 -6.61 5.87
CA SER A 203 -11.52 -6.74 4.40
C SER A 203 -12.81 -6.89 3.58
N ASP A 204 -13.94 -7.21 4.22
CA ASP A 204 -15.28 -7.33 3.63
C ASP A 204 -16.22 -6.15 3.99
N GLY A 205 -15.72 -5.14 4.70
CA GLY A 205 -16.48 -3.97 5.15
C GLY A 205 -17.21 -4.16 6.49
N SER A 206 -17.21 -5.37 7.05
CA SER A 206 -17.76 -5.60 8.39
C SER A 206 -16.92 -4.92 9.47
N GLU A 207 -17.49 -4.76 10.67
CA GLU A 207 -16.84 -4.02 11.78
C GLU A 207 -16.35 -2.62 11.40
N HIS A 208 -17.09 -1.95 10.51
CA HIS A 208 -16.81 -0.56 10.15
C HIS A 208 -17.01 0.35 11.36
N GLU A 209 -15.92 0.95 11.83
CA GLU A 209 -15.89 1.80 13.02
C GLU A 209 -15.05 3.07 12.83
N THR A 210 -15.43 4.12 13.54
CA THR A 210 -14.62 5.33 13.68
C THR A 210 -13.56 5.12 14.76
N VAL A 211 -12.29 5.29 14.41
CA VAL A 211 -11.15 5.14 15.34
C VAL A 211 -10.75 6.48 15.95
N ILE A 212 -10.83 7.56 15.15
CA ILE A 212 -10.56 8.94 15.58
C ILE A 212 -11.63 9.84 14.97
N GLN A 213 -12.13 10.80 15.73
CA GLN A 213 -13.05 11.83 15.25
C GLN A 213 -12.59 13.20 15.75
N THR A 214 -12.31 14.11 14.82
CA THR A 214 -11.77 15.45 15.11
C THR A 214 -12.84 16.55 15.09
N GLY A 215 -14.03 16.24 14.58
CA GLY A 215 -15.18 17.15 14.59
C GLY A 215 -16.48 16.49 14.14
N ASP A 216 -17.53 17.31 14.03
CA ASP A 216 -18.81 16.94 13.45
C ASP A 216 -19.01 17.64 12.11
N TRP A 217 -19.04 16.87 11.03
CA TRP A 217 -19.19 17.39 9.67
C TRP A 217 -20.54 18.07 9.41
N ASN A 218 -21.56 17.83 10.26
CA ASN A 218 -22.83 18.57 10.21
C ASN A 218 -22.74 19.95 10.86
N ASN A 219 -21.68 20.20 11.63
CA ASN A 219 -21.41 21.50 12.23
C ASN A 219 -20.62 22.37 11.23
N PRO A 220 -21.18 23.52 10.76
CA PRO A 220 -20.52 24.37 9.78
C PRO A 220 -19.17 24.95 10.24
N GLU A 221 -18.93 25.11 11.53
CA GLU A 221 -17.65 25.61 12.06
C GLU A 221 -16.58 24.52 11.97
N ASP A 222 -16.93 23.28 12.33
CA ASP A 222 -16.04 22.13 12.23
C ASP A 222 -15.71 21.81 10.76
N ALA A 223 -16.71 21.82 9.89
CA ALA A 223 -16.54 21.55 8.46
C ALA A 223 -15.62 22.58 7.76
N LYS A 224 -15.58 23.84 8.24
CA LYS A 224 -14.71 24.90 7.71
C LYS A 224 -13.30 24.86 8.31
N ASP A 225 -13.13 24.24 9.47
CA ASP A 225 -11.85 24.16 10.15
C ASP A 225 -10.96 23.08 9.53
N GLN A 226 -10.14 23.51 8.57
CA GLN A 226 -9.18 22.64 7.89
C GLN A 226 -8.15 22.02 8.84
N LEU A 227 -7.94 22.56 10.05
CA LEU A 227 -7.06 21.94 11.04
C LEU A 227 -7.68 20.67 11.64
N LYS A 228 -8.99 20.46 11.50
CA LYS A 228 -9.64 19.20 11.89
C LYS A 228 -9.49 18.13 10.82
N TRP A 229 -9.08 18.48 9.62
CA TRP A 229 -8.97 17.56 8.51
C TRP A 229 -7.67 16.76 8.61
N PHE A 230 -7.74 15.48 8.24
CA PHE A 230 -6.56 14.67 8.00
C PHE A 230 -6.02 15.02 6.61
N GLY A 231 -4.85 15.69 6.53
CA GLY A 231 -4.17 15.92 5.24
C GLY A 231 -4.45 17.25 4.53
N PHE A 232 -4.79 18.33 5.24
CA PHE A 232 -4.68 19.69 4.68
C PHE A 232 -3.88 20.58 5.63
N SER A 233 -2.86 21.26 5.13
CA SER A 233 -2.30 22.41 5.85
C SER A 233 -1.83 23.49 4.92
N LYS A 234 -2.42 24.67 5.07
CA LYS A 234 -1.84 25.90 4.54
C LYS A 234 -0.43 26.07 5.12
N GLY A 235 0.53 26.28 4.23
CA GLY A 235 1.94 26.60 4.48
C GLY A 235 2.38 26.74 5.93
N GLY A 236 2.97 25.68 6.48
CA GLY A 236 3.64 25.70 7.78
C GLY A 236 2.75 25.34 8.96
N LYS A 237 1.57 24.74 8.75
CA LYS A 237 0.67 24.24 9.82
C LYS A 237 0.47 22.73 9.80
N GLY A 238 1.24 22.00 8.99
CA GLY A 238 1.16 20.55 8.89
C GLY A 238 1.51 19.89 10.21
N ARG A 239 0.81 18.80 10.52
CA ARG A 239 0.95 18.06 11.76
C ARG A 239 0.85 16.56 11.50
N ILE A 240 1.61 15.79 12.26
CA ILE A 240 1.53 14.33 12.27
C ILE A 240 1.22 13.90 13.70
N PHE A 241 0.23 13.03 13.83
CA PHE A 241 -0.24 12.50 15.11
C PHE A 241 -0.07 10.98 15.15
N ARG A 242 0.00 10.43 16.37
CA ARG A 242 -0.17 8.99 16.61
C ARG A 242 -1.22 8.74 17.68
N ALA A 243 -1.82 7.56 17.66
CA ALA A 243 -2.73 7.11 18.71
C ALA A 243 -2.69 5.57 18.80
N ASN A 244 -3.13 4.99 19.91
CA ASN A 244 -3.19 3.55 20.02
C ASN A 244 -4.26 2.95 19.09
N LEU A 245 -4.00 1.77 18.53
CA LEU A 245 -5.02 1.06 17.74
C LEU A 245 -6.21 0.60 18.58
N GLN A 246 -5.97 0.30 19.85
CA GLN A 246 -7.00 -0.08 20.81
C GLN A 246 -7.56 1.17 21.48
N MET A 247 -8.89 1.32 21.47
CA MET A 247 -9.56 2.42 22.17
C MET A 247 -9.29 2.31 23.68
N PRO A 248 -8.83 3.39 24.34
CA PRO A 248 -8.69 3.42 25.80
C PRO A 248 -10.02 3.14 26.50
N LYS A 249 -9.96 2.43 27.63
CA LYS A 249 -11.15 2.01 28.37
C LYS A 249 -12.00 3.21 28.79
N GLY A 250 -13.28 3.19 28.42
CA GLY A 250 -14.25 4.23 28.76
C GLY A 250 -14.15 5.51 27.90
N GLN A 251 -13.33 5.50 26.86
CA GLN A 251 -13.23 6.59 25.88
C GLN A 251 -13.84 6.15 24.55
N ASN A 252 -14.05 7.12 23.64
CA ASN A 252 -14.53 6.88 22.29
C ASN A 252 -13.73 7.74 21.29
N ALA A 253 -14.02 7.60 20.00
CA ALA A 253 -13.27 8.23 18.92
C ALA A 253 -13.13 9.77 19.03
N SER A 254 -14.11 10.47 19.60
CA SER A 254 -14.08 11.94 19.76
C SER A 254 -13.55 12.42 21.10
N THR A 255 -13.44 11.53 22.09
CA THR A 255 -13.04 11.89 23.46
C THR A 255 -11.72 11.25 23.90
N ARG A 256 -11.12 10.45 23.01
CA ARG A 256 -9.86 9.76 23.30
C ARG A 256 -8.72 10.75 23.56
N LYS A 257 -7.95 10.49 24.60
CA LYS A 257 -6.88 11.38 25.11
C LYS A 257 -5.48 10.88 24.82
N ASP A 258 -5.36 9.71 24.20
CA ASP A 258 -4.11 9.06 23.86
C ASP A 258 -3.61 9.44 22.45
N ILE A 259 -4.19 10.48 21.85
CA ILE A 259 -3.68 11.07 20.60
C ILE A 259 -2.52 11.98 20.97
N GLU A 260 -1.36 11.71 20.37
CA GLU A 260 -0.13 12.46 20.59
C GLU A 260 0.29 13.19 19.32
N LEU A 261 0.59 14.48 19.45
CA LEU A 261 1.19 15.28 18.38
C LEU A 261 2.69 14.97 18.31
N LEU A 262 3.17 14.49 17.16
CA LEU A 262 4.57 14.14 16.95
C LEU A 262 5.33 15.21 16.18
N PHE A 263 4.73 15.77 15.15
CA PHE A 263 5.34 16.81 14.32
C PHE A 263 4.35 17.94 14.13
N GLN A 264 4.85 19.18 14.15
CA GLN A 264 4.04 20.37 13.94
C GLN A 264 4.86 21.44 13.21
N GLY A 265 4.16 22.37 12.55
CA GLY A 265 4.83 23.39 11.75
C GLY A 265 5.39 22.86 10.43
N LEU A 266 4.91 21.69 9.97
CA LEU A 266 5.33 21.12 8.68
C LEU A 266 4.73 21.93 7.51
N PRO A 267 5.36 21.94 6.32
CA PRO A 267 4.84 22.65 5.16
C PRO A 267 3.42 22.19 4.79
N GLU A 268 3.31 20.95 4.31
CA GLU A 268 2.06 20.28 3.91
C GLU A 268 2.34 18.77 3.77
N SER A 269 2.19 18.04 4.88
CA SER A 269 2.40 16.59 4.90
C SER A 269 1.27 15.89 4.14
N ILE A 270 1.59 15.15 3.07
CA ILE A 270 0.59 14.55 2.18
C ILE A 270 0.39 13.07 2.48
N ASP A 271 1.46 12.28 2.38
CA ASP A 271 1.41 10.84 2.56
C ASP A 271 2.49 10.36 3.52
N LEU A 272 2.26 9.21 4.14
CA LEU A 272 3.08 8.66 5.20
C LEU A 272 3.15 7.14 5.16
N GLU A 273 4.33 6.61 5.43
CA GLU A 273 4.62 5.18 5.39
C GLU A 273 5.54 4.81 6.55
N ILE A 274 5.38 3.60 7.11
CA ILE A 274 6.19 3.13 8.24
C ILE A 274 6.97 1.89 7.82
N ASP A 275 8.28 1.91 8.02
CA ASP A 275 9.11 0.71 8.08
C ASP A 275 9.07 0.15 9.51
N GLU A 276 8.30 -0.90 9.72
CA GLU A 276 8.14 -1.54 11.03
C GLU A 276 9.45 -2.16 11.55
N ASP A 277 10.25 -2.76 10.67
CA ASP A 277 11.52 -3.42 11.03
C ASP A 277 12.52 -2.41 11.59
N THR A 278 12.58 -1.24 10.96
CA THR A 278 13.52 -0.19 11.37
C THR A 278 12.88 0.86 12.27
N GLN A 279 11.58 0.75 12.55
CA GLN A 279 10.74 1.72 13.24
C GLN A 279 10.96 3.14 12.69
N THR A 280 10.90 3.29 11.37
CA THR A 280 11.09 4.58 10.70
C THR A 280 9.79 5.04 10.06
N LEU A 281 9.34 6.23 10.45
CA LEU A 281 8.28 6.95 9.76
C LEU A 281 8.89 7.73 8.60
N TYR A 282 8.30 7.60 7.42
CA TYR A 282 8.57 8.42 6.26
C TYR A 282 7.33 9.21 5.89
N TRP A 283 7.51 10.43 5.39
CA TRP A 283 6.40 11.20 4.84
C TRP A 283 6.85 12.17 3.77
N THR A 284 5.92 12.56 2.90
CA THR A 284 6.12 13.60 1.90
C THR A 284 5.58 14.94 2.39
N ASP A 285 6.31 16.02 2.12
CA ASP A 285 5.82 17.38 2.32
C ASP A 285 5.75 18.12 0.98
N ARG A 286 4.66 18.85 0.76
CA ARG A 286 4.51 19.84 -0.30
C ARG A 286 4.83 21.24 0.26
N GLY A 287 5.77 21.96 -0.35
CA GLY A 287 6.25 23.23 0.20
C GLY A 287 7.27 23.93 -0.69
N GLU A 288 8.12 24.79 -0.10
CA GLU A 288 9.27 25.37 -0.82
C GLU A 288 10.32 24.29 -1.12
N GLY A 289 10.06 23.56 -2.20
CA GLY A 289 10.77 22.35 -2.59
C GLY A 289 10.18 21.12 -1.89
N ASN A 290 9.30 20.40 -2.59
CA ASN A 290 8.70 19.15 -2.11
C ASN A 290 9.77 18.19 -1.60
N SER A 291 9.55 17.57 -0.44
CA SER A 291 10.56 16.76 0.24
C SER A 291 10.04 15.40 0.68
N LEU A 292 10.97 14.45 0.76
CA LEU A 292 10.80 13.20 1.48
C LEU A 292 11.54 13.29 2.80
N ASN A 293 10.85 13.00 3.89
CA ASN A 293 11.34 13.17 5.25
C ASN A 293 11.31 11.82 5.97
N ALA A 294 12.11 11.68 7.03
CA ALA A 294 12.21 10.48 7.83
C ALA A 294 12.46 10.78 9.31
N ALA A 295 11.83 10.02 10.19
CA ALA A 295 12.08 10.07 11.63
C ALA A 295 12.00 8.68 12.27
N LYS A 296 12.82 8.44 13.30
CA LYS A 296 12.74 7.22 14.10
C LYS A 296 11.58 7.31 15.10
N LEU A 297 10.80 6.24 15.20
CA LEU A 297 9.64 6.14 16.10
C LEU A 297 9.94 5.49 17.46
N GLY A 298 11.15 4.94 17.64
CA GLY A 298 11.53 4.21 18.86
C GLY A 298 11.30 4.98 20.16
N ASP A 299 11.11 4.26 21.26
CA ASP A 299 10.44 4.75 22.48
C ASP A 299 11.01 6.05 23.10
N ASP A 300 12.27 6.42 22.83
CA ASP A 300 12.89 7.65 23.35
C ASP A 300 13.17 8.73 22.29
N SER A 301 12.93 8.47 20.99
CA SER A 301 13.32 9.40 19.92
C SER A 301 12.33 10.53 19.69
N LEU A 302 11.06 10.35 20.07
CA LEU A 302 10.00 11.36 19.85
C LEU A 302 9.28 11.70 21.14
N LYS A 303 9.07 13.00 21.36
CA LYS A 303 8.29 13.53 22.48
C LYS A 303 6.88 13.89 22.01
N ALA A 304 5.87 13.63 22.84
CA ALA A 304 4.54 14.18 22.61
C ALA A 304 4.60 15.72 22.75
N LEU A 305 4.25 16.42 21.69
CA LEU A 305 4.32 17.88 21.61
C LEU A 305 3.01 18.52 22.09
N ARG A 306 3.10 19.79 22.50
CA ARG A 306 1.93 20.64 22.75
C ARG A 306 1.77 21.65 21.62
N GLU A 307 0.52 21.90 21.22
CA GLU A 307 0.20 22.80 20.10
C GLU A 307 0.55 24.28 20.38
N ASP A 308 0.59 24.67 21.65
CA ASP A 308 0.96 26.01 22.09
C ASP A 308 2.48 26.19 22.32
N SER A 309 3.27 25.17 22.00
CA SER A 309 4.72 25.15 22.21
C SER A 309 5.50 25.32 20.90
N GLU A 310 6.64 26.00 20.98
CA GLU A 310 7.62 26.05 19.88
C GLU A 310 8.52 24.81 19.82
N GLU A 311 8.34 23.85 20.71
CA GLU A 311 9.05 22.57 20.68
C GLU A 311 8.73 21.78 19.40
N ARG A 312 9.76 21.11 18.87
CA ARG A 312 9.69 20.28 17.66
C ARG A 312 10.52 19.02 17.88
N ASN A 313 10.05 17.89 17.35
CA ASN A 313 10.88 16.70 17.22
C ASN A 313 11.76 16.83 15.97
N GLU A 314 12.99 16.33 16.06
CA GLU A 314 13.92 16.31 14.93
C GLU A 314 13.52 15.26 13.91
N TYR A 315 13.81 15.55 12.64
CA TYR A 315 13.67 14.63 11.53
C TYR A 315 14.70 14.93 10.44
N GLN A 316 14.94 13.94 9.60
CA GLN A 316 15.85 14.05 8.48
C GLN A 316 15.08 14.32 7.20
N ILE A 317 15.62 15.20 6.37
CA ILE A 317 15.15 15.40 4.99
C ILE A 317 16.04 14.56 4.08
N LEU A 318 15.46 13.55 3.46
CA LEU A 318 16.18 12.59 2.61
C LEU A 318 16.39 13.14 1.21
N THR A 319 15.39 13.81 0.67
CA THR A 319 15.47 14.49 -0.63
C THR A 319 14.54 15.70 -0.69
N ARG A 320 14.82 16.61 -1.63
CA ARG A 320 14.06 17.83 -1.90
C ARG A 320 13.89 18.01 -3.40
N GLN A 321 13.02 18.95 -3.79
CA GLN A 321 12.74 19.31 -5.18
C GLN A 321 12.07 18.18 -5.98
N LEU A 322 11.28 17.34 -5.30
CA LEU A 322 10.40 16.40 -5.98
C LEU A 322 9.39 17.20 -6.84
N HIS A 323 9.10 16.72 -8.05
CA HIS A 323 8.17 17.41 -8.95
C HIS A 323 6.77 17.47 -8.33
N GLU A 324 6.29 16.31 -7.88
CA GLU A 324 5.13 16.12 -7.03
C GLU A 324 5.48 15.05 -5.98
N ALA A 325 4.98 15.20 -4.75
CA ALA A 325 5.26 14.29 -3.65
C ALA A 325 3.93 13.89 -2.99
N ILE A 326 3.07 13.25 -3.78
CA ILE A 326 1.66 13.02 -3.44
C ILE A 326 1.43 11.66 -2.79
N GLU A 327 2.16 10.64 -3.22
CA GLU A 327 2.05 9.27 -2.70
C GLU A 327 3.46 8.72 -2.43
N LEU A 328 3.58 7.85 -1.43
CA LEU A 328 4.80 7.19 -1.02
C LEU A 328 4.51 5.72 -0.73
N LYS A 329 5.14 4.81 -1.47
CA LYS A 329 5.10 3.37 -1.13
C LYS A 329 6.49 2.81 -0.85
N LEU A 330 6.65 2.18 0.31
CA LEU A 330 7.90 1.50 0.65
C LEU A 330 7.89 0.08 0.07
N TYR A 331 8.82 -0.20 -0.85
CA TYR A 331 9.05 -1.56 -1.33
C TYR A 331 9.94 -2.32 -0.34
N THR A 332 9.32 -3.07 0.55
CA THR A 332 9.97 -3.72 1.71
C THR A 332 11.06 -4.73 1.34
N ILE A 333 10.94 -5.42 0.18
CA ILE A 333 11.92 -6.45 -0.23
C ILE A 333 13.29 -5.85 -0.59
N ASN A 334 13.32 -4.66 -1.22
CA ASN A 334 14.58 -3.99 -1.58
C ASN A 334 14.84 -2.70 -0.78
N LYS A 335 13.91 -2.25 0.07
CA LYS A 335 13.97 -0.98 0.82
C LYS A 335 14.12 0.25 -0.08
N HIS A 336 13.38 0.27 -1.18
CA HIS A 336 13.31 1.41 -2.10
C HIS A 336 11.95 2.08 -1.98
N PHE A 337 11.92 3.41 -2.09
CA PHE A 337 10.69 4.16 -2.29
C PHE A 337 10.35 4.19 -3.77
N ILE A 338 9.05 4.08 -4.08
CA ILE A 338 8.50 4.33 -5.41
C ILE A 338 7.60 5.55 -5.32
#